data_AF-A0A816MKY2-F1
#
_entry.id   AF-A0A816MKY2-F1
#
_cell.length_a   1.000
_cell.length_b   1.000
_cell.length_c   1.000
_cell.angle_alpha   90.00
_cell.angle_beta   90.00
_cell.angle_gamma   90.00
#
_symmetry.space_group_name_H-M   'P 1'
#
loop_
_entity.id
_entity.type
_entity.pdbx_description
1 polymer ?
#
loop_
_entity_poly.entity_id
_entity_poly.type
_entity_poly.pdbx_seq_one_letter_code
_entity_poly.pdbx_strand_id
1 'polypeptide(L)' 'MKEQDDIQSAHWNTKPLSIFTAFVWSKSENFSFALPSLDLTHDKFVVNAALKIILNHIKTVLPNVVEV' A
#
# COMPACT_ATOMS: atom_id res chain seq x y z
N MET A 1 -27.19 21.09 0.30
CA MET A 1 -25.95 21.83 0.60
C MET A 1 -25.35 21.39 1.93
N LYS A 2 -26.08 21.47 3.04
CA LYS A 2 -25.61 21.02 4.37
C LYS A 2 -25.07 19.57 4.42
N GLU A 3 -25.78 18.61 3.83
CA GLU A 3 -25.30 17.21 3.74
C GLU A 3 -24.00 17.06 2.94
N GLN A 4 -23.82 17.88 1.91
CA GLN A 4 -22.63 17.84 1.06
C GLN A 4 -21.42 18.43 1.80
N ASP A 5 -21.64 19.49 2.57
CA ASP A 5 -20.64 20.08 3.46
C ASP A 5 -20.25 19.12 4.59
N ASP A 6 -21.22 18.38 5.15
CA ASP A 6 -20.96 17.36 6.19
C ASP A 6 -20.16 16.17 5.62
N ILE A 7 -20.51 15.70 4.42
CA ILE A 7 -19.78 14.62 3.72
C ILE A 7 -18.36 15.05 3.37
N GLN A 8 -18.18 16.26 2.82
CA GLN A 8 -16.86 16.78 2.51
C GLN A 8 -16.05 17.00 3.78
N SER A 9 -16.63 17.59 4.83
CA SER A 9 -15.95 17.78 6.12
C SER A 9 -15.51 16.45 6.73
N ALA A 10 -16.33 15.40 6.65
CA ALA A 10 -15.95 14.05 7.09
C ALA A 10 -14.82 13.44 6.23
N HIS A 11 -14.86 13.67 4.91
CA HIS A 11 -13.83 13.19 3.98
C HIS A 11 -12.48 13.92 4.12
N TRP A 12 -12.50 15.20 4.49
CA TRP A 12 -11.28 16.02 4.66
C TRP A 12 -10.74 16.02 6.10
N ASN A 13 -11.55 15.63 7.10
CA ASN A 13 -11.10 15.47 8.49
C ASN A 13 -10.50 14.10 8.80
N THR A 14 -10.52 13.16 7.85
CA THR A 14 -9.79 11.90 7.99
C THR A 14 -8.33 12.12 7.62
N LYS A 15 -7.41 11.58 8.44
CA LYS A 15 -5.99 11.54 8.09
C LYS A 15 -5.88 10.78 6.77
N PRO A 16 -5.35 11.39 5.69
CA PRO A 16 -5.25 10.69 4.44
C PRO A 16 -4.33 9.47 4.61
N LEU A 17 -4.68 8.39 3.91
CA LEU A 17 -4.01 7.11 4.03
C LEU A 17 -3.54 6.67 2.65
N SER A 18 -2.27 6.32 2.58
CA SER A 18 -1.66 5.73 1.41
C SER A 18 -1.59 4.22 1.58
N ILE A 19 -1.90 3.47 0.53
CA ILE A 19 -1.80 2.01 0.56
C ILE A 19 -0.91 1.58 -0.60
N PHE A 20 0.25 1.01 -0.27
CA PHE A 20 1.13 0.39 -1.25
C PHE A 20 0.73 -1.08 -1.37
N THR A 21 0.41 -1.53 -2.57
CA THR A 21 -0.05 -2.90 -2.81
C THR A 21 0.92 -3.66 -3.71
N ALA A 22 0.98 -4.97 -3.53
CA ALA A 22 1.64 -5.87 -4.46
C ALA A 22 0.87 -7.17 -4.57
N PHE A 23 1.03 -7.82 -5.72
CA PHE A 23 0.40 -9.09 -5.99
C PHE A 23 1.46 -10.06 -6.51
N VAL A 24 1.48 -11.26 -5.94
CA VAL A 24 2.37 -12.34 -6.36
C VAL A 24 1.53 -13.47 -6.91
N TRP A 25 1.77 -13.81 -8.17
CA TRP A 25 1.18 -14.97 -8.80
C TRP A 25 2.15 -16.15 -8.73
N SER A 26 1.70 -17.27 -8.17
CA SER A 26 2.39 -18.55 -8.26
C SER A 26 1.53 -19.59 -8.97
N LYS A 27 2.14 -20.71 -9.36
CA LYS A 27 1.41 -21.82 -10.01
C LYS A 27 0.35 -22.45 -9.11
N SER A 28 0.53 -22.39 -7.80
CA SER A 28 -0.35 -23.03 -6.81
C SER A 28 -1.30 -22.05 -6.13
N GLU A 29 -0.89 -20.80 -5.95
CA GLU A 29 -1.60 -19.82 -5.11
C GLU A 29 -1.31 -18.37 -5.53
N ASN A 30 -2.24 -17.49 -5.18
CA ASN A 30 -2.13 -16.05 -5.35
C ASN A 30 -1.95 -15.38 -3.99
N PHE A 31 -1.01 -14.44 -3.90
CA PHE A 31 -0.75 -13.70 -2.67
C PHE A 31 -0.96 -12.20 -2.90
N SER A 32 -1.70 -11.57 -2.00
CA SER A 32 -1.92 -10.13 -2.01
C SER A 32 -1.25 -9.50 -0.80
N PHE A 33 -0.54 -8.41 -1.02
CA PHE A 33 0.19 -7.67 0.01
C PHE A 33 -0.26 -6.22 0.02
N ALA A 34 -0.38 -5.64 1.23
CA ALA A 34 -0.72 -4.25 1.42
C ALA A 34 0.09 -3.66 2.57
N LEU A 35 0.68 -2.48 2.34
CA LEU A 35 1.37 -1.67 3.34
C LEU A 35 0.63 -0.34 3.49
N PRO A 36 -0.12 -0.13 4.59
CA PRO A 36 -0.70 1.16 4.90
C PRO A 36 0.38 2.14 5.36
N SER A 37 0.29 3.39 4.92
CA SER A 37 1.19 4.48 5.27
C SER A 37 0.39 5.75 5.56
N LEU A 38 0.73 6.41 6.66
CA LEU A 38 0.21 7.74 7.01
C LEU A 38 1.08 8.87 6.43
N ASP A 39 2.18 8.52 5.76
CA ASP A 39 3.03 9.48 5.08
C ASP A 39 2.42 9.88 3.74
N LEU A 40 2.10 11.16 3.62
CA LEU A 40 1.43 11.78 2.49
C LEU A 40 2.39 12.36 1.45
N THR A 41 3.66 12.50 1.83
CA THR A 41 4.64 13.20 1.00
C THR A 41 4.90 12.47 -0.32
N HIS A 42 4.71 11.14 -0.34
CA HIS A 42 4.87 10.25 -1.49
C HIS A 42 6.11 10.57 -2.34
N ASP A 43 7.16 11.08 -1.72
CA ASP A 43 8.37 11.39 -2.46
C ASP A 43 9.03 10.08 -2.92
N LYS A 44 9.98 10.22 -3.86
CA LYS A 44 10.70 9.06 -4.42
C LYS A 44 11.37 8.18 -3.35
N PHE A 45 11.71 8.72 -2.18
CA PHE A 45 12.32 7.98 -1.10
C PHE A 45 11.29 7.18 -0.31
N VAL A 46 10.15 7.79 0.02
CA VAL A 46 9.03 7.12 0.70
C VAL A 46 8.48 5.98 -0.16
N VAL A 47 8.26 6.21 -1.45
CA VAL A 47 7.81 5.18 -2.39
C VAL A 47 8.83 4.04 -2.46
N ASN A 48 10.12 4.35 -2.60
CA ASN A 48 11.18 3.34 -2.66
C ASN A 48 11.27 2.53 -1.34
N ALA A 49 11.15 3.19 -0.19
CA ALA A 49 11.16 2.53 1.11
C ALA A 49 9.96 1.58 1.26
N ALA A 50 8.76 2.03 0.91
CA ALA A 50 7.55 1.22 0.96
C ALA A 50 7.65 -0.02 0.06
N LEU A 51 8.13 0.15 -1.18
CA LEU A 51 8.34 -0.97 -2.10
C LEU A 51 9.38 -1.96 -1.58
N LYS A 52 10.49 -1.49 -1.00
CA LYS A 52 11.49 -2.37 -0.37
C LYS A 52 10.93 -3.18 0.79
N ILE A 53 10.08 -2.57 1.62
CA ILE A 53 9.41 -3.27 2.73
C ILE A 53 8.53 -4.39 2.17
N ILE A 54 7.69 -4.08 1.17
CA ILE A 54 6.81 -5.07 0.55
C ILE A 54 7.61 -6.20 -0.10
N LEU A 55 8.66 -5.88 -0.87
CA LEU A 55 9.51 -6.87 -1.52
C LEU A 55 10.23 -7.77 -0.51
N ASN A 56 10.76 -7.21 0.58
CA ASN A 56 11.40 -7.99 1.64
C ASN A 56 10.40 -8.91 2.33
N HIS A 57 9.17 -8.43 2.57
CA HIS A 57 8.11 -9.25 3.13
C HIS A 57 7.73 -10.40 2.19
N ILE A 58 7.56 -10.12 0.90
CA ILE A 58 7.33 -11.14 -0.14
C ILE A 58 8.44 -12.20 -0.12
N LYS A 59 9.72 -11.79 -0.13
CA LYS A 59 10.87 -12.71 -0.09
C LYS A 59 10.95 -13.52 1.21
N THR A 60 10.40 -13.00 2.31
CA THR A 60 10.35 -13.72 3.59
C THR A 60 9.27 -14.79 3.59
N VAL A 61 8.08 -14.46 3.05
CA VAL A 61 6.93 -15.40 2.97
C VAL A 61 7.14 -16.42 1.85
N LEU A 62 7.77 -16.01 0.75
CA LEU A 62 7.98 -16.79 -0.47
C LEU A 62 9.48 -16.79 -0.83
N PRO A 63 10.33 -17.54 -0.10
CA PRO A 63 11.79 -17.49 -0.27
C PRO A 63 12.30 -17.93 -1.64
N ASN A 64 11.49 -18.68 -2.38
CA ASN A 64 11.82 -19.18 -3.71
C ASN A 64 11.21 -18.33 -4.84
N VAL A 65 10.61 -17.18 -4.52
CA VAL A 65 10.06 -16.28 -5.54
C VAL A 65 11.22 -15.61 -6.30
N VAL A 66 11.16 -15.68 -7.63
CA VAL A 66 12.12 -15.04 -8.52
C VAL A 66 11.44 -13.81 -9.12
N GLU A 67 12.10 -12.66 -9.03
CA GLU A 67 11.70 -11.45 -9.74
C GLU A 67 11.95 -11.67 -11.23
N VAL A 68 10.91 -11.53 -12.06
CA VAL A 68 10.97 -11.72 -13.53
C VAL A 68 10.82 -10.37 -14.20
#